data_AF-A0A1Q2D1A9-F1
#
_entry.id   AF-A0A1Q2D1A9-F1
#
_cell.length_a   1.000
_cell.length_b   1.000
_cell.length_c   1.000
_cell.angle_alpha   90.00
_cell.angle_beta   90.00
_cell.angle_gamma   90.00
#
_symmetry.space_group_name_H-M   'P 1'
#
loop_
_entity.id
_entity.type
_entity.pdbx_description
1 polymer ?
#
loop_
_entity_poly.entity_id
_entity_poly.type
_entity_poly.pdbx_seq_one_letter_code
_entity_poly.pdbx_strand_id
1 'polypeptide(L)' 'MENAMHIQDLFPPAPRPSLALKLARATAEALLGEPPPAQWPDVEAVLIATGRVRVPEDAPGLADRLAAFG' A
#
# COMPACT_ATOMS: atom_id res chain seq x y z
N MET A 1 -16.27 17.29 30.14
CA MET A 1 -15.58 17.12 28.85
C MET A 1 -14.52 16.07 29.05
N GLU A 2 -14.77 14.86 28.59
CA GLU A 2 -13.87 13.73 28.73
C GLU A 2 -12.91 13.77 27.54
N ASN A 3 -11.65 14.08 27.80
CA ASN A 3 -10.62 14.14 26.76
C ASN A 3 -10.22 12.71 26.40
N ALA A 4 -10.96 12.09 25.48
CA ALA A 4 -10.65 10.76 24.98
C ALA A 4 -9.40 10.86 24.09
N MET A 5 -8.23 10.74 24.71
CA MET A 5 -6.97 10.59 23.98
C MET A 5 -7.06 9.29 23.17
N HIS A 6 -7.00 9.39 21.85
CA HIS A 6 -6.99 8.22 21.00
C HIS A 6 -5.69 7.46 21.27
N ILE A 7 -5.78 6.15 21.50
CA ILE A 7 -4.63 5.29 21.80
C ILE A 7 -3.50 5.41 20.75
N GLN A 8 -3.83 5.84 19.52
CA GLN A 8 -2.85 6.11 18.46
C GLN A 8 -1.95 7.32 18.73
N ASP A 9 -2.40 8.32 19.50
CA ASP A 9 -1.61 9.50 19.87
C ASP A 9 -0.50 9.18 20.90
N LEU A 10 -0.60 8.03 21.58
CA LEU A 10 0.33 7.61 22.62
C LEU A 10 1.57 6.89 22.07
N PHE A 11 1.56 6.49 20.80
CA PHE A 11 2.69 5.77 20.20
C PHE A 11 3.48 6.69 19.27
N PRO A 12 4.81 6.87 19.50
CA PRO A 12 5.65 7.47 18.48
C PRO A 12 5.57 6.62 17.20
N PRO A 13 5.69 7.22 16.00
CA PRO A 13 5.67 6.48 14.76
C PRO A 13 6.78 5.44 14.77
N ALA A 14 6.41 4.17 14.99
CA ALA A 14 7.35 3.07 14.97
C ALA A 14 8.00 3.00 13.58
N PRO A 15 9.31 2.72 13.47
CA PRO A 15 9.91 2.43 12.19
C PRO A 15 9.12 1.28 11.55
N ARG A 16 8.57 1.53 10.35
CA ARG A 16 7.74 0.53 9.67
C ARG A 16 8.57 -0.74 9.49
N PRO A 17 8.17 -1.87 10.09
CA PRO A 17 8.94 -3.09 9.97
C PRO A 17 9.02 -3.46 8.49
N SER A 18 10.25 -3.47 7.95
CA SER A 18 10.51 -3.72 6.53
C SER A 18 9.93 -5.05 6.05
N LEU A 19 9.81 -6.03 6.95
CA LEU A 19 9.16 -7.32 6.67
C LEU A 19 7.66 -7.19 6.42
N ALA A 20 6.95 -6.34 7.17
CA ALA A 20 5.51 -6.17 7.00
C ALA A 20 5.19 -5.52 5.64
N LEU A 21 6.01 -4.56 5.21
CA LEU A 21 5.89 -3.95 3.88
C LEU A 21 6.17 -4.96 2.76
N LYS A 22 7.19 -5.81 2.91
CA LYS A 22 7.47 -6.89 1.96
C LYS A 22 6.31 -7.89 1.85
N LEU A 23 5.71 -8.27 2.98
CA LEU A 23 4.53 -9.16 3.01
C LEU A 23 3.30 -8.51 2.37
N ALA A 24 3.07 -7.23 2.65
CA ALA A 24 1.98 -6.48 2.04
C ALA A 24 2.17 -6.37 0.52
N ARG A 25 3.40 -6.15 0.04
CA ARG A 25 3.73 -6.16 -1.38
C ARG A 25 3.45 -7.53 -1.99
N ALA A 26 3.99 -8.61 -1.43
CA ALA A 26 3.74 -9.97 -1.93
C ALA A 26 2.25 -10.32 -1.97
N THR A 27 1.45 -9.82 -1.03
CA THR A 27 0.00 -10.00 -1.02
C THR A 27 -0.67 -9.24 -2.16
N ALA A 28 -0.29 -7.97 -2.37
CA ALA A 28 -0.76 -7.18 -3.50
C ALA A 28 -0.41 -7.84 -4.85
N GLU A 29 0.81 -8.35 -4.99
CA GLU A 29 1.27 -9.10 -6.17
C GLU A 29 0.40 -10.33 -6.45
N ALA A 30 0.10 -11.10 -5.40
CA ALA A 30 -0.76 -12.27 -5.53
C ALA A 30 -2.20 -11.92 -5.94
N LEU A 31 -2.74 -10.80 -5.46
CA LEU A 31 -4.08 -10.34 -5.81
C LEU A 31 -4.15 -9.77 -7.24
N LEU A 32 -3.12 -9.05 -7.67
CA LEU A 32 -3.04 -8.43 -8.99
C LEU A 32 -2.68 -9.42 -10.10
N GLY A 33 -2.13 -10.59 -9.74
CA GLY A 33 -1.71 -11.62 -10.68
C GLY A 33 -0.42 -11.29 -11.44
N GLU A 34 0.19 -10.14 -11.18
CA GLU A 34 1.52 -9.76 -11.67
C GLU A 34 2.27 -8.92 -10.63
N PRO A 35 3.60 -8.94 -10.66
CA PRO A 35 4.40 -8.05 -9.83
C PRO A 35 4.32 -6.60 -10.33
N PRO A 36 4.16 -5.60 -9.43
CA PRO A 36 4.34 -4.21 -9.78
C PRO A 36 5.81 -3.97 -10.17
N PRO A 37 6.09 -2.88 -10.89
CA PRO A 37 7.43 -2.59 -11.37
C PRO A 37 8.49 -2.68 -10.25
N ALA A 38 9.59 -3.37 -10.54
CA ALA A 38 10.63 -3.67 -9.54
C ALA A 38 11.32 -2.40 -9.02
N GLN A 39 11.32 -1.32 -9.80
CA GLN A 39 11.85 -0.02 -9.42
C GLN A 39 11.00 0.71 -8.38
N TRP A 40 9.75 0.28 -8.15
CA TRP A 40 8.89 0.89 -7.14
C TRP A 40 9.31 0.46 -5.73
N PRO A 41 9.48 1.40 -4.80
CA PRO A 41 9.58 1.09 -3.38
C PRO A 41 8.36 0.30 -2.89
N ASP A 42 8.57 -0.64 -1.96
CA ASP A 42 7.50 -1.49 -1.41
C ASP A 42 6.31 -0.67 -0.88
N VAL A 43 6.60 0.47 -0.25
CA VAL A 43 5.57 1.38 0.25
C VAL A 43 4.71 1.96 -0.86
N GLU A 44 5.30 2.35 -1.98
CA GLU A 44 4.61 2.94 -3.12
C GLU A 44 3.75 1.90 -3.83
N ALA A 45 4.33 0.73 -4.09
CA ALA A 45 3.62 -0.41 -4.66
C ALA A 45 2.37 -0.79 -3.84
N VAL A 46 2.49 -0.86 -2.51
CA VAL A 46 1.36 -1.19 -1.62
C VAL A 46 0.31 -0.06 -1.59
N LEU A 47 0.73 1.20 -1.59
CA LEU A 47 -0.21 2.33 -1.59
C LEU A 47 -1.02 2.40 -2.89
N ILE A 48 -0.37 2.17 -4.03
CA ILE A 48 -1.04 2.11 -5.34
C ILE A 48 -1.97 0.89 -5.39
N ALA A 49 -1.48 -0.29 -5.01
CA ALA A 49 -2.27 -1.52 -5.06
C ALA A 49 -3.49 -1.52 -4.13
N THR A 50 -3.48 -0.69 -3.09
CA THR A 50 -4.62 -0.52 -2.18
C THR A 50 -5.47 0.71 -2.48
N GLY A 51 -5.25 1.38 -3.61
CA GLY A 51 -6.03 2.55 -4.05
C GLY A 51 -5.81 3.80 -3.20
N ARG A 52 -4.80 3.83 -2.33
CA ARG A 52 -4.47 4.99 -1.48
C ARG A 52 -3.67 6.06 -2.23
N VAL A 53 -3.01 5.67 -3.32
CA VAL A 53 -2.29 6.56 -4.24
C VAL A 53 -2.74 6.24 -5.66
N ARG A 54 -2.80 7.27 -6.51
CA ARG A 54 -3.17 7.12 -7.93
C ARG A 54 -2.13 6.26 -8.66
N VAL A 55 -2.61 5.43 -9.60
CA VAL A 55 -1.73 4.67 -10.49
C VAL A 55 -0.95 5.64 -11.40
N PRO A 56 0.39 5.55 -11.44
CA PRO A 56 1.20 6.33 -12.37
C PRO A 56 0.80 6.13 -13.83
N GLU A 57 0.94 7.18 -14.65
CA GLU A 57 0.53 7.14 -16.07
C GLU A 57 1.36 6.15 -16.91
N ASP A 58 2.56 5.79 -16.45
CA ASP A 58 3.45 4.82 -17.08
C ASP A 58 3.10 3.36 -16.74
N ALA A 59 2.04 3.11 -15.96
CA ALA A 59 1.55 1.78 -15.60
C ALA A 59 0.05 1.56 -15.91
N PRO A 60 -0.42 1.79 -17.17
CA PRO A 60 -1.85 1.75 -17.50
C PRO A 60 -2.50 0.38 -17.29
N GLY A 61 -1.78 -0.72 -17.55
CA GLY A 61 -2.31 -2.09 -17.34
C GLY A 61 -2.63 -2.40 -15.87
N LEU A 62 -1.96 -1.72 -14.93
CA LEU A 62 -2.25 -1.82 -13.51
C LEU A 62 -3.53 -1.06 -13.13
N ALA A 63 -3.81 0.07 -13.79
CA ALA A 63 -5.01 0.86 -13.55
C ALA A 63 -6.28 0.09 -13.89
N ASP A 64 -6.31 -0.59 -15.04
CA ASP A 64 -7.45 -1.41 -15.45
C ASP A 64 -7.72 -2.56 -14.47
N ARG A 65 -6.65 -3.17 -13.92
CA ARG A 65 -6.77 -4.26 -12.94
C ARG A 65 -7.28 -3.78 -11.59
N LEU A 66 -6.78 -2.64 -11.12
CA LEU A 66 -7.24 -2.07 -9.85
C LEU A 66 -8.70 -1.64 -9.93
N ALA A 67 -9.16 -1.16 -11.09
CA ALA A 67 -10.58 -0.88 -11.33
C ALA A 67 -11.47 -2.13 -11.20
N ALA A 68 -10.95 -3.34 -11.47
CA ALA A 68 -11.70 -4.58 -11.28
C ALA A 68 -11.98 -4.93 -9.81
N PHE A 69 -11.28 -4.30 -8.87
CA PHE A 69 -11.47 -4.49 -7.42
C PHE A 69 -12.31 -3.39 -6.76
N GLY A 70 -12.81 -2.40 -7.53
CA GLY A 70 -13.55 -1.23 -7.05
C GLY A 70 -14.92 -1.06 -7.70
#